data_AF-A0A1T1GW20-F1
#
_entry.id   AF-A0A1T1GW20-F1
#
_cell.length_a   1.000
_cell.length_b   1.000
_cell.length_c   1.000
_cell.angle_alpha   90.00
_cell.angle_beta   90.00
_cell.angle_gamma   90.00
#
_symmetry.space_group_name_H-M   'P 1'
#
loop_
_entity.id
_entity.type
_entity.pdbx_description
1 polymer ?
#
loop_
_entity_poly.entity_id
_entity_poly.type
_entity_poly.pdbx_seq_one_letter_code
_entity_poly.pdbx_strand_id
1 'polypeptide(L)'
;MKKILFPVLIGMSVLLSACGGGGGSNVDSSYSKTIIQNGVTYECKSENAAALCDNGNCSSCESSLDKIITASCSTSISAGQTIFAVTKTGCVSNMKSGSRITAACDNGLLKLKVGSNFSLNQVINTGTTMSSGEYIVGTEVLRCGF
;
A
#
# COMPACT_ATOMS: atom_id res chain seq x y z
N MET A 1 -19.83 5.12 -70.85
CA MET A 1 -18.56 5.33 -70.11
C MET A 1 -18.89 5.35 -68.61
N LYS A 2 -18.10 4.61 -67.81
CA LYS A 2 -17.72 4.81 -66.37
C LYS A 2 -18.79 5.33 -65.38
N LYS A 3 -18.94 4.87 -64.14
CA LYS A 3 -18.31 3.86 -63.27
C LYS A 3 -19.19 3.77 -62.01
N ILE A 4 -19.31 2.58 -61.45
CA ILE A 4 -19.86 2.21 -60.13
C ILE A 4 -19.10 2.94 -59.00
N LEU A 5 -19.77 3.32 -57.89
CA LEU A 5 -19.35 3.00 -56.51
C LEU A 5 -20.30 3.60 -55.44
N PHE A 6 -20.88 2.73 -54.60
CA PHE A 6 -21.11 2.98 -53.17
C PHE A 6 -19.80 2.68 -52.44
N PRO A 7 -19.47 3.35 -51.30
CA PRO A 7 -19.80 2.74 -50.01
C PRO A 7 -20.07 3.70 -48.84
N VAL A 8 -20.69 3.08 -47.83
CA VAL A 8 -20.88 3.46 -46.41
C VAL A 8 -19.63 4.09 -45.77
N LEU A 9 -19.83 5.15 -44.97
CA LEU A 9 -18.84 5.66 -44.01
C LEU A 9 -19.52 5.89 -42.66
N ILE A 10 -19.34 4.91 -41.77
CA ILE A 10 -19.49 5.03 -40.32
C ILE A 10 -18.21 5.72 -39.82
N GLY A 11 -18.36 6.86 -39.15
CA GLY A 11 -17.26 7.65 -38.61
C GLY A 11 -17.61 8.24 -37.26
N MET A 12 -17.73 7.36 -36.27
CA MET A 12 -17.80 7.69 -34.84
C MET A 12 -16.36 7.91 -34.38
N SER A 13 -15.97 9.13 -33.98
CA SER A 13 -14.82 9.36 -33.10
C SER A 13 -14.73 10.79 -32.57
N VAL A 14 -14.95 10.87 -31.26
CA VAL A 14 -14.12 11.56 -30.26
C VAL A 14 -14.08 13.08 -30.32
N LEU A 15 -14.87 13.65 -29.40
CA LEU A 15 -14.72 14.97 -28.80
C LEU A 15 -13.25 15.28 -28.50
N LEU A 16 -12.68 16.23 -29.25
CA LEU A 16 -11.53 16.98 -28.78
C LEU A 16 -12.00 17.90 -27.65
N SER A 17 -11.96 17.43 -26.41
CA SER A 17 -11.74 18.32 -25.28
C SER A 17 -10.26 18.65 -25.23
N ALA A 18 -9.83 19.56 -26.10
CA ALA A 18 -8.62 20.32 -25.90
C ALA A 18 -8.84 21.20 -24.65
N CYS A 19 -8.30 20.78 -23.51
CA CYS A 19 -8.12 21.65 -22.35
C CYS A 19 -6.64 21.59 -21.94
N GLY A 20 -5.78 22.06 -22.84
CA GLY A 20 -4.47 22.58 -22.45
C GLY A 20 -4.64 24.07 -22.17
N GLY A 21 -4.28 24.50 -20.96
CA GLY A 21 -4.12 25.92 -20.66
C GLY A 21 -4.48 26.32 -19.22
N GLY A 22 -3.56 27.04 -18.59
CA GLY A 22 -3.75 27.78 -17.34
C GLY A 22 -3.11 27.04 -16.16
N GLY A 23 -1.98 27.45 -15.59
CA GLY A 23 -1.63 28.82 -15.25
C GLY A 23 -2.41 29.19 -13.99
N GLY A 24 -1.75 29.10 -12.83
CA GLY A 24 -2.34 29.45 -11.54
C GLY A 24 -1.44 28.96 -10.42
N SER A 25 -0.47 29.78 -10.01
CA SER A 25 -0.60 30.58 -8.78
C SER A 25 -0.60 29.68 -7.57
N ASN A 26 0.54 29.64 -6.87
CA ASN A 26 0.70 29.31 -5.44
C ASN A 26 -0.63 28.93 -4.77
N VAL A 27 -1.10 27.71 -5.02
CA VAL A 27 -2.26 27.17 -4.30
C VAL A 27 -1.70 26.72 -2.98
N ASP A 28 -2.21 27.30 -1.90
CA ASP A 28 -1.96 26.80 -0.56
C ASP A 28 -2.14 25.27 -0.60
N SER A 29 -1.01 24.59 -0.39
CA SER A 29 -0.75 23.18 -0.62
C SER A 29 -1.42 22.28 0.42
N SER A 30 -2.66 22.62 0.77
CA SER A 30 -3.42 22.08 1.91
C SER A 30 -4.47 21.06 1.51
N TYR A 31 -4.76 20.90 0.21
CA TYR A 31 -5.69 19.86 -0.22
C TYR A 31 -5.10 18.50 0.15
N SER A 32 -5.80 17.77 1.02
CA SER A 32 -5.52 16.37 1.33
C SER A 32 -6.84 15.66 1.49
N LYS A 33 -7.03 14.59 0.73
CA LYS A 33 -8.18 13.70 0.85
C LYS A 33 -7.69 12.28 1.06
N THR A 34 -8.24 11.63 2.08
CA THR A 34 -8.04 10.19 2.32
C THR A 34 -9.14 9.40 1.62
N ILE A 35 -8.75 8.40 0.82
CA ILE A 35 -9.66 7.54 0.07
C ILE A 35 -9.30 6.09 0.37
N ILE A 36 -10.29 5.23 0.60
CA ILE A 36 -10.08 3.78 0.79
C ILE A 36 -10.53 3.07 -0.48
N GLN A 37 -9.60 2.37 -1.16
CA GLN A 37 -9.86 1.56 -2.34
C GLN A 37 -9.32 0.16 -2.12
N ASN A 38 -10.16 -0.87 -2.32
CA ASN A 38 -9.80 -2.29 -2.13
C ASN A 38 -9.12 -2.59 -0.77
N GLY A 39 -9.54 -1.89 0.30
CA GLY A 39 -8.95 -2.05 1.63
C GLY A 39 -7.59 -1.36 1.85
N VAL A 40 -7.09 -0.64 0.85
CA VAL A 40 -5.87 0.19 0.94
C VAL A 40 -6.28 1.65 1.13
N THR A 41 -5.60 2.33 2.05
CA THR A 41 -5.82 3.76 2.31
C THR A 41 -4.86 4.58 1.44
N TYR A 42 -5.39 5.52 0.68
CA TYR A 42 -4.64 6.45 -0.15
C TYR A 42 -4.80 7.88 0.36
N GLU A 43 -3.71 8.65 0.32
CA GLU A 43 -3.69 10.07 0.66
C GLU A 43 -3.39 10.87 -0.61
N CYS A 44 -4.39 11.62 -1.09
CA CYS A 44 -4.33 12.38 -2.32
C CYS A 44 -4.16 13.88 -2.00
N LYS A 45 -3.04 14.47 -2.44
CA LYS A 45 -2.72 15.90 -2.21
C LYS A 45 -3.22 16.85 -3.32
N SER A 46 -4.06 16.35 -4.23
CA SER A 46 -4.67 17.12 -5.31
C SER A 46 -6.10 16.65 -5.55
N GLU A 47 -7.03 17.59 -5.79
CA GLU A 47 -8.43 17.31 -6.16
C GLU A 47 -8.54 16.38 -7.37
N ASN A 48 -7.69 16.59 -8.37
CA ASN A 48 -7.67 15.75 -9.56
C ASN A 48 -7.21 14.32 -9.24
N ALA A 49 -6.15 14.17 -8.42
CA ALA A 49 -5.68 12.86 -7.99
C ALA A 49 -6.75 12.11 -7.16
N ALA A 50 -7.46 12.84 -6.29
CA ALA A 50 -8.58 12.30 -5.53
C ALA A 50 -9.73 11.84 -6.44
N ALA A 51 -10.15 12.65 -7.41
CA ALA A 51 -11.21 12.29 -8.35
C ALA A 51 -10.85 11.05 -9.19
N LEU A 52 -9.59 10.93 -9.62
CA LEU A 52 -9.10 9.73 -10.32
C LEU A 52 -9.09 8.50 -9.41
N CYS A 53 -8.68 8.66 -8.15
CA CYS A 53 -8.64 7.57 -7.17
C CYS A 53 -10.04 7.10 -6.75
N ASP A 54 -11.02 8.00 -6.64
CA ASP A 54 -12.44 7.62 -6.44
C ASP A 54 -12.98 6.77 -7.61
N ASN A 55 -12.44 6.94 -8.82
CA ASN A 55 -12.73 6.12 -9.99
C ASN A 55 -11.78 4.91 -10.15
N GLY A 56 -11.00 4.59 -9.12
CA GLY A 56 -10.14 3.39 -9.07
C GLY A 56 -8.70 3.59 -9.54
N ASN A 57 -8.30 4.77 -10.01
CA ASN A 57 -6.92 5.08 -10.37
C ASN A 57 -6.22 5.94 -9.32
N CYS A 58 -5.59 5.29 -8.34
CA CYS A 58 -4.90 5.97 -7.24
C CYS A 58 -3.40 6.20 -7.47
N SER A 59 -2.91 6.08 -8.71
CA SER A 59 -1.47 6.14 -9.02
C SER A 59 -0.80 7.48 -8.66
N SER A 60 -1.59 8.54 -8.53
CA SER A 60 -1.13 9.88 -8.15
C SER A 60 -1.33 10.19 -6.66
N CYS A 61 -1.75 9.21 -5.85
CA CYS A 61 -1.95 9.34 -4.41
C CYS A 61 -0.94 8.48 -3.65
N GLU A 62 -0.59 8.89 -2.44
CA GLU A 62 0.33 8.14 -1.58
C GLU A 62 -0.42 6.97 -0.91
N SER A 63 0.02 5.74 -1.16
CA SER A 63 -0.57 4.54 -0.57
C SER A 63 -0.07 4.30 0.86
N SER A 64 -0.96 3.88 1.74
CA SER A 64 -0.60 3.39 3.08
C SER A 64 0.29 2.15 3.02
N LEU A 65 0.28 1.39 1.92
CA LEU A 65 1.16 0.24 1.75
C LEU A 65 2.62 0.67 1.51
N ASP A 66 2.84 1.84 0.91
CA ASP A 66 4.18 2.31 0.57
C ASP A 66 4.84 3.12 1.69
N LYS A 67 4.07 3.47 2.75
CA LYS A 67 4.60 4.08 3.96
C LYS A 67 5.53 3.12 4.69
N ILE A 68 6.66 3.64 5.16
CA ILE A 68 7.66 2.88 5.94
C ILE A 68 7.06 2.48 7.28
N ILE A 69 7.22 1.21 7.65
CA ILE A 69 6.83 0.70 8.96
C ILE A 69 7.85 1.16 9.99
N THR A 70 7.42 2.00 10.93
CA THR A 70 8.26 2.51 12.03
C THR A 70 7.73 2.15 13.40
N ALA A 71 6.44 1.81 13.51
CA ALA A 71 5.80 1.42 14.76
C ALA A 71 6.47 0.17 15.36
N SER A 72 6.74 0.19 16.67
CA SER A 72 7.26 -0.98 17.37
C SER A 72 6.16 -2.02 17.59
N CYS A 73 6.52 -3.31 17.57
CA CYS A 73 5.56 -4.37 17.89
C CYS A 73 5.15 -4.30 19.36
N SER A 74 3.85 -4.51 19.62
CA SER A 74 3.37 -4.66 20.99
C SER A 74 3.94 -5.94 21.60
N THR A 75 4.34 -5.90 22.86
CA THR A 75 4.99 -7.02 23.54
C THR A 75 4.18 -7.49 24.74
N SER A 76 4.16 -8.80 24.93
CA SER A 76 3.58 -9.44 26.12
C SER A 76 4.43 -10.63 26.54
N ILE A 77 4.28 -11.06 27.79
CA ILE A 77 4.97 -12.25 28.31
C ILE A 77 3.92 -13.31 28.62
N SER A 78 4.10 -14.51 28.07
CA SER A 78 3.23 -15.66 28.34
C SER A 78 4.06 -16.94 28.44
N ALA A 79 3.85 -17.70 29.51
CA ALA A 79 4.56 -18.97 29.77
C ALA A 79 6.09 -18.86 29.61
N GLY A 80 6.70 -17.76 30.05
CA GLY A 80 8.14 -17.51 29.95
C GLY A 80 8.64 -17.09 28.55
N GLN A 81 7.74 -16.90 27.59
CA GLN A 81 8.05 -16.41 26.24
C GLN A 81 7.69 -14.94 26.09
N THR A 82 8.52 -14.18 25.36
CA THR A 82 8.22 -12.81 24.93
C THR A 82 7.52 -12.87 23.57
N ILE A 83 6.26 -12.45 23.53
CA ILE A 83 5.43 -12.45 22.32
C ILE A 83 5.38 -11.03 21.77
N PHE A 84 5.81 -10.88 20.52
CA PHE A 84 5.68 -9.68 19.71
C PHE A 84 4.42 -9.83 18.83
N ALA A 85 3.40 -9.05 19.11
CA ALA A 85 2.16 -9.05 18.34
C ALA A 85 2.34 -8.20 17.07
N VAL A 86 2.13 -8.85 15.92
CA VAL A 86 2.24 -8.26 14.58
C VAL A 86 0.85 -8.03 14.02
N THR A 87 0.58 -6.84 13.48
CA THR A 87 -0.73 -6.49 12.90
C THR A 87 -0.66 -6.43 11.38
N LYS A 88 -1.80 -6.17 10.73
CA LYS A 88 -1.87 -5.95 9.27
C LYS A 88 -1.11 -4.70 8.82
N THR A 89 -1.02 -3.67 9.66
CA THR A 89 -0.24 -2.46 9.38
C THR A 89 1.26 -2.69 9.53
N GLY A 90 1.66 -3.84 10.10
CA GLY A 90 3.02 -4.19 10.38
C GLY A 90 3.61 -3.48 11.59
N CYS A 91 4.75 -3.99 12.04
CA CYS A 91 5.52 -3.44 13.14
C CYS A 91 6.99 -3.87 13.06
N VAL A 92 7.83 -3.22 13.86
CA VAL A 92 9.26 -3.52 13.99
C VAL A 92 9.54 -4.09 15.37
N SER A 93 10.10 -5.29 15.45
CA SER A 93 10.59 -5.90 16.68
C SER A 93 12.10 -5.78 16.80
N ASN A 94 12.58 -5.61 18.03
CA ASN A 94 13.98 -5.76 18.37
C ASN A 94 14.10 -7.02 19.23
N MET A 95 14.39 -8.15 18.59
CA MET A 95 14.56 -9.42 19.30
C MET A 95 15.90 -9.44 20.03
N LYS A 96 15.96 -10.04 21.22
CA LYS A 96 17.17 -10.23 22.04
C LYS A 96 18.25 -11.01 21.32
N SER A 97 17.90 -11.80 20.30
CA SER A 97 18.86 -12.41 19.36
C SER A 97 19.70 -11.39 18.57
N GLY A 98 19.46 -10.08 18.74
CA GLY A 98 20.16 -9.00 18.06
C GLY A 98 19.58 -8.68 16.68
N SER A 99 18.58 -9.43 16.24
CA SER A 99 17.92 -9.21 14.96
C SER A 99 16.77 -8.23 15.10
N ARG A 100 16.89 -7.08 14.43
CA ARG A 100 15.75 -6.19 14.17
C ARG A 100 14.93 -6.81 13.04
N ILE A 101 13.63 -6.99 13.25
CA ILE A 101 12.75 -7.61 12.26
C ILE A 101 11.57 -6.69 12.00
N THR A 102 11.32 -6.38 10.74
CA THR A 102 10.07 -5.74 10.31
C THR A 102 9.12 -6.84 9.85
N ALA A 103 7.91 -6.87 10.40
CA ALA A 103 6.93 -7.90 10.10
C ALA A 103 5.54 -7.31 9.88
N ALA A 104 4.72 -8.02 9.12
CA ALA A 104 3.32 -7.69 8.87
C ALA A 104 2.49 -8.97 8.74
N CYS A 105 1.20 -8.86 9.04
CA CYS A 105 0.26 -9.97 8.89
C CYS A 105 -0.60 -9.80 7.65
N ASP A 106 -0.55 -10.79 6.78
CA ASP A 106 -1.32 -10.85 5.54
C ASP A 106 -2.19 -12.10 5.57
N ASN A 107 -3.50 -11.92 5.79
CA ASN A 107 -4.47 -13.02 5.87
C ASN A 107 -4.08 -14.16 6.83
N GLY A 108 -3.51 -13.82 7.99
CA GLY A 108 -3.04 -14.79 9.00
C GLY A 108 -1.64 -15.36 8.72
N LEU A 109 -1.05 -15.07 7.56
CA LEU A 109 0.33 -15.39 7.26
C LEU A 109 1.23 -14.29 7.82
N LEU A 110 2.28 -14.69 8.51
CA LEU A 110 3.29 -13.75 9.01
C LEU A 110 4.32 -13.52 7.91
N LYS A 111 4.45 -12.27 7.47
CA LYS A 111 5.46 -11.81 6.51
C LYS A 111 6.54 -11.07 7.29
N LEU A 112 7.81 -11.40 7.09
CA LEU A 112 8.90 -10.78 7.83
C LEU A 112 10.13 -10.50 6.97
N LYS A 113 10.87 -9.46 7.34
CA LYS A 113 12.13 -9.06 6.72
C LYS A 113 13.10 -8.60 7.80
N VAL A 114 14.33 -9.09 7.75
CA VAL A 114 15.38 -8.70 8.69
C VAL A 114 15.83 -7.27 8.35
N GLY A 115 15.86 -6.40 9.36
CA GLY A 115 16.17 -4.97 9.25
C GLY A 115 14.97 -4.07 9.55
N SER A 116 15.12 -2.79 9.19
CA SER A 116 14.12 -1.72 9.32
C SER A 116 14.06 -0.89 8.04
N ASN A 117 13.21 0.15 8.03
CA ASN A 117 13.01 1.04 6.89
C ASN A 117 12.40 0.33 5.66
N PHE A 118 11.55 -0.67 5.91
CA PHE A 118 10.76 -1.31 4.87
C PHE A 118 9.32 -0.79 4.88
N SER A 119 8.75 -0.60 3.70
CA SER A 119 7.31 -0.35 3.56
C SER A 119 6.51 -1.62 3.77
N LEU A 120 5.22 -1.48 4.08
CA LEU A 120 4.31 -2.62 4.21
C LEU A 120 4.26 -3.44 2.92
N ASN A 121 4.25 -2.78 1.76
CA ASN A 121 4.29 -3.38 0.44
C ASN A 121 5.56 -4.23 0.23
N GLN A 122 6.73 -3.71 0.65
CA GLN A 122 8.00 -4.44 0.58
C GLN A 122 7.99 -5.68 1.47
N VAL A 123 7.48 -5.58 2.69
CA VAL A 123 7.40 -6.71 3.62
C VAL A 123 6.46 -7.80 3.10
N ILE A 124 5.27 -7.44 2.60
CA ILE A 124 4.28 -8.39 2.10
C ILE A 124 4.79 -9.16 0.87
N ASN A 125 5.38 -8.45 -0.10
CA ASN A 125 5.75 -9.02 -1.40
C ASN A 125 7.15 -9.63 -1.44
N THR A 126 8.08 -9.15 -0.62
CA THR A 126 9.50 -9.57 -0.67
C THR A 126 10.02 -10.15 0.65
N GLY A 127 9.18 -10.19 1.68
CA GLY A 127 9.49 -10.80 2.97
C GLY A 127 9.37 -12.31 2.93
N THR A 128 10.07 -12.96 3.86
CA THR A 128 9.90 -14.38 4.14
C THR A 128 8.49 -14.61 4.68
N THR A 129 7.81 -15.64 4.16
CA THR A 129 6.45 -15.99 4.60
C THR A 129 6.49 -17.16 5.56
N MET A 130 5.93 -16.98 6.75
CA MET A 130 5.72 -18.02 7.75
C MET A 130 4.24 -18.42 7.73
N SER A 131 3.95 -19.58 7.15
CA SER A 131 2.57 -20.06 6.99
C SER A 131 1.86 -20.39 8.31
N SER A 132 2.62 -20.61 9.38
CA SER A 132 2.11 -20.78 10.74
C SER A 132 1.56 -19.50 11.36
N GLY A 133 1.82 -18.33 10.75
CA GLY A 133 1.55 -17.04 11.38
C GLY A 133 2.53 -16.69 12.50
N GLU A 134 3.60 -17.49 12.67
CA GLU A 134 4.52 -17.42 13.80
C GLU A 134 5.98 -17.60 13.39
N TYR A 135 6.86 -16.84 14.04
CA TYR A 135 8.31 -16.97 13.93
C TYR A 135 8.91 -17.02 15.33
N ILE A 136 9.57 -18.13 15.66
CA ILE A 136 10.05 -18.44 17.01
C ILE A 136 11.58 -18.48 17.01
N VAL A 137 12.19 -17.72 17.92
CA VAL A 137 13.64 -17.70 18.15
C VAL A 137 13.92 -17.73 19.65
N GLY A 138 14.40 -18.87 20.15
CA GLY A 138 14.62 -19.05 21.59
C GLY A 138 13.33 -18.90 22.37
N THR A 139 13.28 -17.93 23.29
CA THR A 139 12.09 -17.59 24.09
C THR A 139 11.27 -16.44 23.49
N GLU A 140 11.58 -16.00 22.28
CA GLU A 140 10.91 -14.88 21.61
C GLU A 140 10.07 -15.37 20.44
N VAL A 141 8.84 -14.87 20.34
CA VAL A 141 7.88 -15.26 19.31
C VAL A 141 7.34 -14.01 18.64
N LEU A 142 7.49 -13.88 17.32
CA LEU A 142 6.65 -12.98 16.52
C LEU A 142 5.42 -13.76 16.11
N ARG A 143 4.24 -13.22 16.36
CA ARG A 143 2.97 -13.85 16.02
C ARG A 143 2.01 -12.80 15.48
N CYS A 144 1.19 -13.20 14.50
CA CYS A 144 0.06 -12.37 14.11
C CYS A 144 -0.90 -12.16 15.28
N GLY A 145 -1.01 -10.91 15.73
CA GLY A 145 -1.96 -10.47 16.73
C GLY A 145 -3.36 -10.45 16.13
N PHE A 146 -4.30 -11.06 16.84
CA PHE A 146 -5.72 -11.10 16.51
C PHE A 146 -6.38 -9.74 16.75
#